data_AF-A0A420PB59-F1
#
_entry.id   AF-A0A420PB59-F1
#
_cell.length_a   1.000
_cell.length_b   1.000
_cell.length_c   1.000
_cell.angle_alpha   90.00
_cell.angle_beta   90.00
_cell.angle_gamma   90.00
#
_symmetry.space_group_name_H-M   'P 1'
#
loop_
_entity.id
_entity.type
_entity.pdbx_description
1 polymer ?
#
loop_
_entity_poly.entity_id
_entity_poly.type
_entity_poly.pdbx_seq_one_letter_code
_entity_poly.pdbx_strand_id
1 'polypeptide(L)'
;MPSTTSTELPSWVADIHKATNAETRSQPWKALLQESFNRAEANGDRCDVHREPTATQHAPGRVSKFQACNDLARSTVSHLTMNPNDELVRLNYALRDPIHDLEKPYQIISDIPGMKRRSNVEIIPGSKPELIQDLRGKEHLFGLDSHGFQILEHHSAVKDWSDKQAIEKTYLFEAEQLIANYLDDVDEVYIFNWRVNLTPGPI
;
A
#
# COMPACT_ATOMS: atom_id res chain seq x y z
N MET A 1 -23.05 -45.61 -4.12
CA MET A 1 -23.01 -44.19 -4.53
C MET A 1 -23.09 -43.36 -3.26
N PRO A 2 -21.99 -42.89 -2.65
CA PRO A 2 -22.09 -42.03 -1.49
C PRO A 2 -22.36 -40.59 -1.95
N SER A 3 -23.44 -40.02 -1.44
CA SER A 3 -23.88 -38.65 -1.59
C SER A 3 -22.85 -37.68 -0.99
N THR A 4 -22.44 -36.68 -1.78
CA THR A 4 -21.61 -35.54 -1.35
C THR A 4 -22.36 -34.70 -0.32
N THR A 5 -21.95 -34.79 0.94
CA THR A 5 -22.36 -33.86 2.00
C THR A 5 -21.62 -32.55 1.80
N SER A 6 -22.34 -31.50 1.43
CA SER A 6 -21.85 -30.12 1.46
C SER A 6 -21.51 -29.77 2.92
N THR A 7 -20.24 -29.64 3.24
CA THR A 7 -19.80 -29.11 4.54
C THR A 7 -20.04 -27.61 4.53
N GLU A 8 -21.24 -27.19 4.95
CA GLU A 8 -21.51 -25.80 5.29
C GLU A 8 -20.62 -25.39 6.46
N LEU A 9 -19.91 -24.27 6.30
CA LEU A 9 -19.08 -23.70 7.35
C LEU A 9 -19.96 -23.38 8.57
N PRO A 10 -19.46 -23.60 9.81
CA PRO A 10 -20.20 -23.23 11.02
C PRO A 10 -20.61 -21.75 10.99
N SER A 11 -21.85 -21.45 11.36
CA SER A 11 -22.45 -20.11 11.26
C SER A 11 -21.62 -19.02 11.94
N TRP A 12 -20.94 -19.33 13.04
CA TRP A 12 -20.10 -18.39 13.76
C TRP A 12 -18.90 -17.87 12.95
N VAL A 13 -18.39 -18.65 11.98
CA VAL A 13 -17.34 -18.20 11.06
C VAL A 13 -17.89 -17.14 10.11
N ALA A 14 -19.10 -17.35 9.57
CA ALA A 14 -19.78 -16.36 8.75
C ALA A 14 -20.10 -15.07 9.53
N ASP A 15 -20.46 -15.20 10.80
CA ASP A 15 -20.72 -14.05 11.68
C ASP A 15 -19.46 -13.23 11.97
N ILE A 16 -18.31 -13.88 12.19
CA ILE A 16 -17.01 -13.18 12.33
C ILE A 16 -16.68 -12.43 11.04
N HIS A 17 -16.77 -13.10 9.88
CA HIS A 17 -16.51 -12.45 8.59
C HIS A 17 -17.43 -11.24 8.37
N LYS A 18 -18.70 -11.35 8.74
CA LYS A 18 -19.67 -10.24 8.62
C LYS A 18 -19.29 -9.06 9.53
N ALA A 19 -18.94 -9.33 10.79
CA ALA A 19 -18.55 -8.31 11.76
C ALA A 19 -17.26 -7.58 11.35
N THR A 20 -16.21 -8.32 10.99
CA THR A 20 -14.94 -7.70 10.60
C THR A 20 -15.06 -6.94 9.27
N ASN A 21 -15.95 -7.38 8.35
CA ASN A 21 -16.23 -6.64 7.12
C ASN A 21 -16.96 -5.32 7.40
N ALA A 22 -17.92 -5.31 8.34
CA ALA A 22 -18.62 -4.09 8.75
C ALA A 22 -17.68 -3.06 9.37
N GLU A 23 -16.78 -3.49 10.25
CA GLU A 23 -15.78 -2.63 10.89
C GLU A 23 -14.75 -2.08 9.89
N THR A 24 -14.35 -2.86 8.88
CA THR A 24 -13.48 -2.38 7.79
C THR A 24 -14.23 -1.42 6.84
N ARG A 25 -15.57 -1.51 6.74
CA ARG A 25 -16.40 -0.57 5.96
C ARG A 25 -16.58 0.78 6.66
N SER A 26 -16.52 0.83 7.99
CA SER A 26 -16.68 2.07 8.77
C SER A 26 -15.39 2.86 8.98
N GLN A 27 -14.24 2.39 8.48
CA GLN A 27 -12.96 3.05 8.74
C GLN A 27 -12.85 4.41 8.00
N PRO A 28 -12.52 5.50 8.73
CA PRO A 28 -12.54 6.88 8.21
C PRO A 28 -11.52 7.14 7.09
N TRP A 29 -10.45 6.35 6.99
CA TRP A 29 -9.46 6.49 5.92
C TRP A 29 -10.03 6.25 4.52
N LYS A 30 -11.16 5.53 4.39
CA LYS A 30 -11.87 5.36 3.10
C LYS A 30 -12.44 6.67 2.57
N ALA A 31 -12.97 7.52 3.45
CA ALA A 31 -13.46 8.85 3.08
C ALA A 31 -12.29 9.76 2.67
N LEU A 32 -11.16 9.69 3.39
CA LEU A 32 -9.97 10.48 3.07
C LEU A 32 -9.33 10.07 1.74
N LEU A 33 -9.24 8.78 1.43
CA LEU A 33 -8.77 8.32 0.12
C LEU A 33 -9.71 8.72 -1.01
N GLN A 34 -11.03 8.61 -0.81
CA GLN A 34 -12.01 9.04 -1.80
C GLN A 34 -11.98 10.55 -2.03
N GLU A 35 -11.82 11.36 -0.99
CA GLU A 35 -11.67 12.82 -1.11
C GLU A 35 -10.34 13.23 -1.75
N SER A 36 -9.28 12.45 -1.54
CA SER A 36 -7.98 12.65 -2.20
C SER A 36 -8.08 12.31 -3.68
N PHE A 37 -8.76 11.22 -4.03
CA PHE A 37 -9.05 10.82 -5.39
C PHE A 37 -9.96 11.83 -6.11
N ASN A 38 -11.04 12.26 -5.46
CA ASN A 38 -11.96 13.26 -5.99
C ASN A 38 -11.29 14.64 -6.14
N ARG A 39 -10.32 15.00 -5.29
CA ARG A 39 -9.49 16.20 -5.47
C ARG A 39 -8.58 16.10 -6.69
N ALA A 40 -8.03 14.92 -6.97
CA ALA A 40 -7.27 14.68 -8.19
C ALA A 40 -8.18 14.80 -9.44
N GLU A 41 -9.43 14.30 -9.39
CA GLU A 41 -10.41 14.47 -10.47
C GLU A 41 -10.87 15.93 -10.65
N ALA A 42 -11.09 16.67 -9.56
CA ALA A 42 -11.50 18.08 -9.59
C ALA A 42 -10.41 19.02 -10.10
N ASN A 43 -9.13 18.63 -9.97
CA ASN A 43 -7.98 19.36 -10.50
C ASN A 43 -7.73 19.12 -12.01
N GLY A 44 -8.63 18.40 -12.69
CA GLY A 44 -8.69 18.38 -14.16
C GLY A 44 -7.91 17.28 -14.86
N ASP A 45 -7.47 16.24 -14.15
CA ASP A 45 -6.85 15.04 -14.77
C ASP A 45 -7.93 14.09 -15.30
N ARG A 46 -8.59 14.49 -16.38
CA ARG A 46 -9.55 13.65 -17.10
C ARG A 46 -8.86 12.88 -18.21
N CYS A 47 -8.55 11.60 -17.97
CA CYS A 47 -8.33 10.64 -19.06
C CYS A 47 -9.69 10.01 -19.43
N ASP A 48 -10.46 10.66 -20.30
CA ASP A 48 -11.68 10.06 -20.86
C ASP A 48 -11.32 8.92 -21.81
N VAL A 49 -11.33 7.68 -21.32
CA VAL A 49 -11.27 6.47 -22.12
C VAL A 49 -12.70 6.03 -22.44
N HIS A 50 -13.42 6.76 -23.29
CA HIS A 50 -14.54 6.21 -24.08
C HIS A 50 -15.04 7.22 -25.13
N ARG A 51 -14.46 7.13 -26.33
CA ARG A 51 -15.20 7.34 -27.59
C ARG A 51 -14.40 6.78 -28.76
N GLU A 52 -14.94 5.77 -29.43
CA GLU A 52 -14.45 5.34 -30.75
C GLU A 52 -14.55 6.51 -31.75
N PRO A 53 -13.54 6.75 -32.60
CA PRO A 53 -13.60 7.81 -33.59
C PRO A 53 -14.24 7.28 -34.88
N THR A 54 -15.47 7.72 -35.17
CA THR A 54 -16.00 7.65 -36.52
C THR A 54 -15.31 8.73 -37.37
N ALA A 55 -14.61 8.30 -38.41
CA ALA A 55 -13.85 9.15 -39.32
C ALA A 55 -14.75 10.09 -40.13
N THR A 56 -14.31 11.33 -40.41
CA THR A 56 -14.36 12.02 -41.73
C THR A 56 -13.66 13.40 -41.71
N GLN A 57 -12.57 13.48 -42.49
CA GLN A 57 -12.03 14.54 -43.38
C GLN A 57 -11.71 16.00 -42.93
N HIS A 58 -10.39 16.29 -42.99
CA HIS A 58 -9.64 17.43 -43.55
C HIS A 58 -10.04 18.92 -43.36
N ALA A 59 -9.16 19.67 -42.67
CA ALA A 59 -8.68 21.02 -43.06
C ALA A 59 -7.30 21.31 -42.40
N PRO A 60 -6.35 22.03 -43.04
CA PRO A 60 -4.98 22.21 -42.55
C PRO A 60 -4.85 23.45 -41.64
N GLY A 61 -4.01 23.37 -40.61
CA GLY A 61 -3.53 24.56 -39.89
C GLY A 61 -4.05 24.79 -38.47
N ARG A 62 -4.40 23.76 -37.71
CA ARG A 62 -4.64 23.88 -36.27
C ARG A 62 -3.84 22.81 -35.54
N VAL A 63 -2.74 23.20 -34.91
CA VAL A 63 -2.03 22.33 -33.96
C VAL A 63 -3.05 21.94 -32.91
N SER A 64 -3.38 20.65 -32.88
CA SER A 64 -4.37 20.10 -31.97
C SER A 64 -3.99 20.47 -30.54
N LYS A 65 -4.95 20.90 -29.72
CA LYS A 65 -4.73 21.10 -28.28
C LYS A 65 -4.14 19.85 -27.60
N PHE A 66 -4.27 18.67 -28.21
CA PHE A 66 -3.58 17.45 -27.79
C PHE A 66 -2.06 17.52 -27.90
N GLN A 67 -1.50 18.17 -28.92
CA GLN A 67 -0.05 18.29 -29.08
C GLN A 67 0.52 19.20 -27.98
N ALA A 68 -0.16 20.32 -27.69
CA ALA A 68 0.24 21.27 -26.66
C ALA A 68 0.17 20.68 -25.25
N CYS A 69 -0.82 19.85 -24.92
CA CYS A 69 -0.86 19.15 -23.63
C CYS A 69 0.24 18.07 -23.51
N ASN A 70 0.62 17.41 -24.61
CA ASN A 70 1.71 16.44 -24.60
C ASN A 70 3.09 17.11 -24.42
N ASP A 71 3.26 18.30 -25.00
CA ASP A 71 4.50 19.08 -24.85
C ASP A 71 4.60 19.73 -23.46
N LEU A 72 3.48 20.12 -22.83
CA LEU A 72 3.44 20.56 -21.43
C LEU A 72 3.75 19.39 -20.46
N ALA A 73 3.19 18.20 -20.71
CA ALA A 73 3.49 17.00 -19.91
C ALA A 73 4.93 16.52 -20.07
N ARG A 74 5.59 16.77 -21.21
CA ARG A 74 7.05 16.59 -21.36
C ARG A 74 7.85 17.69 -20.66
N SER A 75 7.33 18.92 -20.58
CA SER A 75 7.99 20.05 -19.93
C SER A 75 8.04 19.92 -18.41
N THR A 76 7.03 19.34 -17.75
CA THR A 76 7.01 19.25 -16.28
C THR A 76 7.86 18.12 -15.71
N VAL A 77 8.29 17.16 -16.55
CA VAL A 77 9.21 16.08 -16.16
C VAL A 77 10.68 16.47 -16.38
N SER A 78 10.95 17.61 -17.02
CA SER A 78 12.29 17.97 -17.49
C SER A 78 13.13 18.79 -16.49
N HIS A 79 12.78 18.88 -15.21
CA HIS A 79 13.62 19.59 -14.24
C HIS A 79 13.60 19.08 -12.79
N LEU A 80 13.21 17.83 -12.56
CA LEU A 80 13.66 17.12 -11.37
C LEU A 80 14.96 16.44 -11.75
N THR A 81 16.08 17.02 -11.34
CA THR A 81 17.36 16.31 -11.39
C THR A 81 17.20 15.05 -10.54
N MET A 82 16.96 13.90 -11.17
CA MET A 82 16.93 12.62 -10.48
C MET A 82 18.21 12.48 -9.68
N ASN A 83 18.07 12.23 -8.38
CA ASN A 83 19.21 11.90 -7.55
C ASN A 83 19.85 10.63 -8.12
N PRO A 84 21.17 10.43 -8.09
CA PRO A 84 21.79 9.20 -8.59
C PRO A 84 21.28 7.91 -7.92
N ASN A 85 20.66 8.04 -6.75
CA ASN A 85 20.07 6.94 -5.98
C ASN A 85 18.54 6.82 -6.18
N ASP A 86 17.92 7.72 -6.94
CA ASP A 86 16.51 7.56 -7.30
C ASP A 86 16.37 6.43 -8.33
N GLU A 87 15.30 5.65 -8.23
CA GLU A 87 15.06 4.53 -9.14
C GLU A 87 13.74 4.68 -9.88
N LEU A 88 13.73 4.38 -11.17
CA LEU A 88 12.50 4.37 -11.96
C LEU A 88 12.03 2.93 -12.13
N VAL A 89 10.94 2.55 -11.46
CA VAL A 89 10.49 1.16 -11.36
C VAL A 89 9.01 1.03 -11.71
N ARG A 90 8.64 -0.04 -12.42
CA ARG A 90 7.23 -0.39 -12.63
C ARG A 90 6.73 -1.23 -11.46
N LEU A 91 5.85 -0.65 -10.66
CA LEU A 91 5.21 -1.35 -9.54
C LEU A 91 4.01 -2.17 -10.00
N ASN A 92 3.60 -3.13 -9.18
CA ASN A 92 2.36 -3.89 -9.37
C ASN A 92 1.34 -3.43 -8.32
N TYR A 93 0.07 -3.32 -8.73
CA TYR A 93 -1.02 -2.82 -7.89
C TYR A 93 -2.12 -3.86 -7.76
N ALA A 94 -2.73 -3.92 -6.58
CA ALA A 94 -3.97 -4.66 -6.39
C ALA A 94 -5.13 -3.92 -7.07
N LEU A 95 -5.83 -4.61 -7.97
CA LEU A 95 -7.06 -4.09 -8.56
C LEU A 95 -8.18 -4.13 -7.52
N ARG A 96 -8.94 -3.03 -7.39
CA ARG A 96 -10.18 -3.03 -6.61
C ARG A 96 -11.35 -3.50 -7.49
N ASP A 97 -11.95 -4.61 -7.10
CA ASP A 97 -13.08 -5.25 -7.76
C ASP A 97 -14.35 -5.10 -6.88
N PRO A 98 -15.56 -4.98 -7.46
CA PRO A 98 -16.82 -4.98 -6.70
C PRO A 98 -16.97 -6.11 -5.68
N ILE A 99 -16.36 -7.27 -5.90
CA ILE A 99 -16.35 -8.37 -4.92
C ILE A 99 -15.74 -7.94 -3.58
N HIS A 100 -14.80 -6.99 -3.57
CA HIS A 100 -14.13 -6.51 -2.35
C HIS A 100 -15.04 -5.71 -1.44
N ASP A 101 -16.16 -5.22 -1.96
CA ASP A 101 -17.17 -4.59 -1.12
C ASP A 101 -17.96 -5.65 -0.36
N LEU A 102 -18.09 -6.88 -0.88
CA LEU A 102 -18.83 -8.00 -0.26
C LEU A 102 -17.93 -8.92 0.58
N GLU A 103 -16.74 -9.22 0.10
CA GLU A 103 -15.77 -10.15 0.66
C GLU A 103 -14.41 -9.47 0.82
N LYS A 104 -13.71 -9.67 1.94
CA LYS A 104 -12.38 -9.09 2.13
C LYS A 104 -11.38 -9.63 1.11
N PRO A 105 -10.45 -8.80 0.61
CA PRO A 105 -9.25 -9.25 -0.08
C PRO A 105 -8.51 -10.35 0.70
N TYR A 106 -8.18 -11.46 0.04
CA TYR A 106 -7.37 -12.54 0.63
C TYR A 106 -6.43 -13.18 -0.40
N GLN A 107 -5.35 -13.75 0.12
CA GLN A 107 -4.43 -14.62 -0.63
C GLN A 107 -3.97 -15.77 0.27
N ILE A 108 -4.19 -17.01 -0.19
CA ILE A 108 -3.87 -18.25 0.52
C ILE A 108 -2.54 -18.77 -0.02
N ILE A 109 -1.50 -18.61 0.78
CA ILE A 109 -0.12 -18.99 0.45
C ILE A 109 0.07 -20.52 0.54
N SER A 110 -0.65 -21.18 1.45
CA SER A 110 -0.61 -22.63 1.60
C SER A 110 -1.27 -23.36 0.43
N ASP A 111 -0.70 -24.49 0.02
CA ASP A 111 -1.33 -25.37 -0.96
C ASP A 111 -2.30 -26.31 -0.25
N ILE A 112 -3.60 -26.14 -0.52
CA ILE A 112 -4.67 -26.90 0.15
C ILE A 112 -5.36 -27.76 -0.92
N PRO A 113 -5.25 -29.10 -0.86
CA PRO A 113 -5.85 -29.99 -1.84
C PRO A 113 -7.37 -29.77 -1.96
N GLY A 114 -7.87 -29.68 -3.19
CA GLY A 114 -9.30 -29.49 -3.48
C GLY A 114 -9.81 -28.05 -3.40
N MET A 115 -8.97 -27.09 -3.00
CA MET A 115 -9.34 -25.67 -2.99
C MET A 115 -9.33 -25.08 -4.39
N LYS A 116 -10.46 -24.49 -4.81
CA LYS A 116 -10.64 -23.97 -6.18
C LYS A 116 -10.13 -22.54 -6.39
N ARG A 117 -10.18 -21.69 -5.36
CA ARG A 117 -9.76 -20.29 -5.43
C ARG A 117 -8.83 -19.97 -4.26
N ARG A 118 -7.61 -19.52 -4.58
CA ARG A 118 -6.57 -19.19 -3.60
C ARG A 118 -6.46 -17.69 -3.33
N SER A 119 -7.09 -16.85 -4.15
CA SER A 119 -7.14 -15.40 -3.92
C SER A 119 -8.35 -14.80 -4.62
N ASN A 120 -8.89 -13.74 -4.03
CA ASN A 120 -9.83 -12.84 -4.69
C ASN A 120 -9.19 -11.48 -5.05
N VAL A 121 -7.86 -11.36 -5.01
CA VAL A 121 -7.11 -10.16 -5.37
C VAL A 121 -6.41 -10.40 -6.69
N GLU A 122 -6.65 -9.52 -7.64
CA GLU A 122 -5.87 -9.47 -8.88
C GLU A 122 -4.75 -8.44 -8.73
N ILE A 123 -3.51 -8.84 -9.03
CA ILE A 123 -2.34 -7.96 -9.02
C ILE A 123 -1.97 -7.68 -10.47
N ILE A 124 -2.01 -6.42 -10.86
CA ILE A 124 -1.71 -5.98 -12.23
C ILE A 124 -0.48 -5.06 -12.25
N PRO A 125 0.35 -5.13 -13.30
CA PRO A 125 1.44 -4.18 -13.47
C PRO A 125 0.89 -2.77 -13.71
N GLY A 126 1.51 -1.78 -13.08
CA GLY A 126 1.23 -0.37 -13.32
C GLY A 126 1.47 0.00 -14.78
N SER A 127 0.68 0.94 -15.30
CA SER A 127 0.75 1.35 -16.70
C SER A 127 2.05 2.08 -17.06
N LYS A 128 2.67 2.75 -16.09
CA LYS A 128 3.92 3.51 -16.25
C LYS A 128 4.91 3.18 -15.14
N PRO A 129 6.23 3.33 -15.38
CA PRO A 129 7.22 3.35 -14.31
C PRO A 129 7.00 4.56 -13.39
N GLU A 130 7.22 4.37 -12.10
CA GLU A 130 7.14 5.38 -11.06
C GLU A 130 8.53 5.69 -10.49
N LEU A 131 8.72 6.94 -10.09
CA LEU A 131 9.97 7.41 -9.51
C LEU A 131 9.98 7.10 -8.01
N ILE A 132 10.84 6.18 -7.60
CA ILE A 132 11.17 5.90 -6.21
C ILE A 132 12.30 6.86 -5.82
N GLN A 133 12.01 7.73 -4.85
CA GLN A 133 12.94 8.78 -4.43
C GLN A 133 13.79 8.32 -3.25
N ASP A 134 15.09 8.61 -3.31
CA ASP A 134 15.99 8.44 -2.17
C ASP A 134 15.65 9.47 -1.10
N LEU A 135 15.23 8.98 0.06
CA LEU A 135 14.83 9.80 1.21
C LEU A 135 16.03 10.22 2.08
N ARG A 136 17.23 9.66 1.87
CA ARG A 136 18.41 9.95 2.71
C ARG A 136 18.78 11.42 2.69
N GLY A 137 19.05 11.99 3.86
CA GLY A 137 19.31 13.43 4.07
C GLY A 137 18.05 14.30 4.08
N LYS A 138 16.87 13.71 3.88
CA LYS A 138 15.56 14.38 3.88
C LYS A 138 14.61 13.78 4.91
N GLU A 139 15.12 13.02 5.87
CA GLU A 139 14.36 12.26 6.86
C GLU A 139 13.39 13.16 7.65
N HIS A 140 13.86 14.36 8.01
CA HIS A 140 13.09 15.37 8.75
C HIS A 140 11.86 15.91 8.00
N LEU A 141 11.73 15.66 6.69
CA LEU A 141 10.57 16.08 5.91
C LEU A 141 9.38 15.12 6.06
N PHE A 142 9.59 13.93 6.61
CA PHE A 142 8.58 12.88 6.73
C PHE A 142 8.11 12.77 8.18
N GLY A 143 6.83 13.07 8.41
CA GLY A 143 6.17 12.93 9.70
C GLY A 143 4.98 11.97 9.63
N LEU A 144 4.68 11.33 10.77
CA LEU A 144 3.69 10.26 10.84
C LEU A 144 2.30 10.69 10.32
N ASP A 145 1.79 11.86 10.74
CA ASP A 145 0.46 12.33 10.33
C ASP A 145 0.37 12.74 8.86
N SER A 146 1.47 13.24 8.30
CA SER A 146 1.49 13.78 6.93
C SER A 146 1.77 12.71 5.89
N HIS A 147 2.60 11.72 6.22
CA HIS A 147 3.09 10.71 5.27
C HIS A 147 2.71 9.28 5.66
N GLY A 148 2.17 9.06 6.86
CA GLY A 148 1.90 7.73 7.41
C GLY A 148 3.15 7.02 7.93
N PHE A 149 4.32 7.67 7.91
CA PHE A 149 5.56 7.18 8.47
C PHE A 149 6.49 8.34 8.86
N GLN A 150 7.44 8.04 9.74
CA GLN A 150 8.50 8.97 10.15
C GLN A 150 9.80 8.17 10.33
N ILE A 151 10.93 8.80 10.03
CA ILE A 151 12.26 8.20 10.22
C ILE A 151 12.86 8.79 11.48
N LEU A 152 13.25 7.90 12.41
CA LEU A 152 13.93 8.25 13.65
C LEU A 152 15.25 7.49 13.73
N GLU A 153 16.29 8.18 14.18
CA GLU A 153 17.57 7.54 14.48
C GLU A 153 17.56 7.06 15.94
N HIS A 154 17.75 5.74 16.13
CA HIS A 154 17.84 5.13 17.46
C HIS A 154 19.02 4.16 17.53
N HIS A 155 19.84 4.30 18.56
CA HIS A 155 21.00 3.44 18.80
C HIS A 155 20.76 2.59 20.04
N SER A 156 20.46 1.30 19.84
CA SER A 156 20.20 0.40 20.96
C SER A 156 21.46 0.05 21.77
N ALA A 157 21.27 -0.11 23.08
CA ALA A 157 22.29 -0.68 23.94
C ALA A 157 22.49 -2.19 23.70
N VAL A 158 21.50 -2.89 23.11
CA VAL A 158 21.63 -4.31 22.73
C VAL A 158 22.71 -4.47 21.67
N LYS A 159 23.67 -5.37 21.94
CA LYS A 159 24.74 -5.73 21.00
C LYS A 159 24.58 -7.14 20.44
N ASP A 160 24.02 -8.05 21.22
CA ASP A 160 23.73 -9.42 20.81
C ASP A 160 22.23 -9.58 20.55
N TRP A 161 21.85 -9.65 19.28
CA TRP A 161 20.46 -9.81 18.83
C TRP A 161 19.97 -11.27 18.89
N SER A 162 20.81 -12.21 19.33
CA SER A 162 20.39 -13.57 19.64
C SER A 162 19.98 -13.75 21.10
N ASP A 163 20.36 -12.81 21.98
CA ASP A 163 19.96 -12.82 23.39
C ASP A 163 18.54 -12.28 23.56
N LYS A 164 17.60 -13.23 23.70
CA LYS A 164 16.19 -12.94 23.95
C LYS A 164 15.97 -12.05 25.18
N GLN A 165 16.72 -12.25 26.27
CA GLN A 165 16.52 -11.47 27.49
C GLN A 165 17.02 -10.03 27.32
N ALA A 166 18.14 -9.84 26.62
CA ALA A 166 18.63 -8.51 26.29
C ALA A 166 17.61 -7.74 25.43
N ILE A 167 17.02 -8.40 24.44
CA ILE A 167 15.96 -7.81 23.60
C ILE A 167 14.75 -7.42 24.44
N GLU A 168 14.21 -8.33 25.25
CA GLU A 168 13.02 -8.07 26.07
C GLU A 168 13.21 -6.90 27.05
N LYS A 169 14.33 -6.90 27.77
CA LYS A 169 14.55 -5.94 28.85
C LYS A 169 15.08 -4.59 28.37
N THR A 170 15.75 -4.58 27.22
CA THR A 170 16.47 -3.39 26.74
C THR A 170 15.84 -2.86 25.48
N TYR A 171 15.85 -3.62 24.38
CA TYR A 171 15.39 -3.12 23.09
C TYR A 171 13.89 -2.83 23.05
N LEU A 172 13.05 -3.72 23.58
CA LEU A 172 11.60 -3.49 23.59
C LEU A 172 11.23 -2.29 24.46
N PHE A 173 11.90 -2.15 25.61
CA PHE A 173 11.73 -0.98 26.48
C PHE A 173 12.21 0.31 25.79
N GLU A 174 13.37 0.29 25.14
CA GLU A 174 13.85 1.43 24.34
C GLU A 174 12.88 1.81 23.22
N ALA A 175 12.29 0.83 22.53
CA ALA A 175 11.32 1.06 21.46
C ALA A 175 10.01 1.67 21.99
N GLU A 176 9.52 1.19 23.14
CA GLU A 176 8.39 1.79 23.84
C GLU A 176 8.66 3.26 24.18
N GLN A 177 9.82 3.54 24.78
CA GLN A 177 10.22 4.91 25.11
C GLN A 177 10.39 5.78 23.86
N LEU A 178 10.92 5.23 22.77
CA LEU A 178 11.04 5.95 21.50
C LEU A 178 9.66 6.37 20.98
N ILE A 179 8.69 5.45 20.95
CA ILE A 179 7.34 5.74 20.49
C ILE A 179 6.67 6.79 21.39
N ALA A 180 6.74 6.60 22.70
CA ALA A 180 6.12 7.51 23.67
C ALA A 180 6.72 8.93 23.65
N ASN A 181 8.00 9.07 23.30
CA ASN A 181 8.67 10.38 23.25
C ASN A 181 8.45 11.16 21.96
N TYR A 182 8.18 10.48 20.84
CA TYR A 182 8.09 11.10 19.52
C TYR A 182 6.66 11.28 19.00
N LEU A 183 5.70 10.61 19.61
CA LEU A 183 4.29 10.76 19.26
C LEU A 183 3.56 11.51 20.37
N ASP A 184 2.72 12.45 19.98
CA ASP A 184 1.83 13.16 20.90
C ASP A 184 0.70 12.23 21.38
N ASP A 185 0.20 12.48 22.58
CA ASP A 185 -0.97 11.80 23.16
C ASP A 185 -0.88 10.25 23.24
N VAL A 186 0.32 9.70 23.45
CA VAL A 186 0.50 8.26 23.71
C VAL A 186 0.18 7.92 25.16
N ASP A 187 -0.90 7.17 25.39
CA ASP A 187 -1.27 6.64 26.71
C ASP A 187 -0.47 5.38 27.07
N GLU A 188 -0.41 4.40 26.15
CA GLU A 188 0.21 3.09 26.38
C GLU A 188 0.82 2.53 25.07
N VAL A 189 1.94 1.81 25.17
CA VAL A 189 2.58 1.14 24.03
C VAL A 189 2.63 -0.36 24.28
N TYR A 190 2.15 -1.15 23.32
CA TYR A 190 2.22 -2.61 23.37
C TYR A 190 2.90 -3.19 22.13
N ILE A 191 3.93 -4.01 22.37
CA ILE A 191 4.69 -4.68 21.31
C ILE A 191 4.31 -6.17 21.28
N PHE A 192 3.66 -6.59 20.20
CA PHE A 192 3.21 -7.97 20.00
C PHE A 192 4.06 -8.71 18.97
N ASN A 193 4.03 -10.05 19.03
CA ASN A 193 4.54 -10.96 17.99
C ASN A 193 6.02 -10.77 17.58
N TRP A 194 6.83 -10.14 18.40
CA TRP A 194 8.28 -10.08 18.17
C TRP A 194 8.90 -11.48 18.33
N ARG A 195 9.94 -11.76 17.55
CA ARG A 195 10.63 -13.06 17.52
C ARG A 195 12.13 -12.85 17.36
N VAL A 196 12.92 -13.68 18.02
CA VAL A 196 14.35 -13.76 17.76
C VAL A 196 14.57 -14.59 16.51
N ASN A 197 15.34 -14.06 15.56
CA ASN A 197 15.81 -14.84 14.42
C ASN A 197 16.97 -15.72 14.88
N LEU A 198 16.66 -16.96 15.26
CA LEU A 198 17.64 -17.94 15.76
C LEU A 198 18.35 -18.71 14.64
N THR A 199 18.01 -18.48 13.38
CA THR A 199 18.69 -19.11 12.24
C THR A 199 19.94 -18.31 11.87
N PRO A 200 21.15 -18.85 12.05
CA PRO A 200 22.30 -18.39 11.28
C PRO A 200 22.00 -18.71 9.82
N GLY A 201 21.59 -17.70 9.04
CA GLY A 201 21.53 -17.84 7.60
C GLY A 201 22.94 -18.07 7.05
N PRO A 202 23.11 -18.85 5.97
CA PRO A 202 24.38 -18.88 5.27
C PRO A 202 24.70 -17.46 4.79
N ILE A 203 25.92 -17.01 5.11
CA ILE A 203 26.52 -15.76 4.65
C ILE A 203 26.88 -15.88 3.17
#